data_AF-A0A538RIS0-F1
#
_entry.id   AF-A0A538RIS0-F1
#
_cell.length_a   1.000
_cell.length_b   1.000
_cell.length_c   1.000
_cell.angle_alpha   90.00
_cell.angle_beta   90.00
_cell.angle_gamma   90.00
#
_symmetry.space_group_name_H-M   'P 1'
#
loop_
_entity.id
_entity.type
_entity.pdbx_description
1 polymer ?
#
loop_
_entity_poly.entity_id
_entity_poly.type
_entity_poly.pdbx_seq_one_letter_code
_entity_poly.pdbx_strand_id
1 'polypeptide(L)'
;MLNCDSGEAYFGLALAGGAAGAIIPISLGELTSGERALLNSGTAWGAVNAGLLLAAMSDPDEQTFGLTLIGGQGAGLILGASLTALHPTAGQVGLANSGGEWLGVVSTLTITAAGIHASDRDRALAAMVAVDAGLAGGAYLASRWPRVSRAQTLVIDAGGIVGAVGGAAAAIIVSGHSDERPTAGFAAAGAVLGIAATAYFTRDWSDGSASSLHTYVMPPERGRGGVAGIGFPW
;
A
#
# COMPACT_ATOMS: atom_id res chain seq x y z
N MET A 1 29.71 -18.39 -5.04
CA MET A 1 29.72 -16.92 -5.17
C MET A 1 28.69 -16.55 -6.22
N LEU A 2 27.44 -16.43 -5.80
CA LEU A 2 26.35 -15.92 -6.62
C LEU A 2 26.19 -14.46 -6.21
N ASN A 3 26.58 -13.57 -7.11
CA ASN A 3 26.37 -12.14 -6.99
C ASN A 3 24.90 -11.91 -7.39
N CYS A 4 23.97 -12.21 -6.47
CA CYS A 4 22.57 -11.86 -6.66
C CYS A 4 22.45 -10.37 -6.38
N ASP A 5 22.32 -9.60 -7.46
CA ASP A 5 22.03 -8.18 -7.41
C ASP A 5 20.79 -7.99 -6.52
N SER A 6 20.95 -7.29 -5.39
CA SER A 6 19.98 -7.20 -4.29
C SER A 6 18.55 -6.83 -4.70
N GLY A 7 18.39 -6.20 -5.87
CA GLY A 7 17.09 -5.89 -6.48
C GLY A 7 16.32 -7.12 -7.01
N GLU A 8 17.00 -8.14 -7.55
CA GLU A 8 16.34 -9.33 -8.11
C GLU A 8 15.76 -10.23 -7.02
N ALA A 9 16.45 -10.35 -5.87
CA ALA A 9 15.95 -11.08 -4.71
C ALA A 9 14.73 -10.38 -4.08
N TYR A 10 14.74 -9.05 -4.03
CA TYR A 10 13.61 -8.22 -3.58
C TYR A 10 12.37 -8.42 -4.46
N PHE A 11 12.54 -8.37 -5.79
CA PHE A 11 11.47 -8.65 -6.74
C PHE A 11 10.98 -10.10 -6.68
N GLY A 12 11.89 -11.07 -6.56
CA GLY A 12 11.55 -12.49 -6.49
C GLY A 12 10.73 -12.87 -5.26
N LEU A 13 11.07 -12.32 -4.08
CA LEU A 13 10.32 -12.59 -2.85
C LEU A 13 9.03 -11.78 -2.71
N ALA A 14 9.00 -10.53 -3.20
CA ALA A 14 7.77 -9.75 -3.30
C ALA A 14 6.78 -10.40 -4.30
N LEU A 15 7.29 -11.00 -5.39
CA LEU A 15 6.50 -11.76 -6.36
C LEU A 15 6.02 -13.10 -5.79
N ALA A 16 6.87 -13.85 -5.08
CA ALA A 16 6.45 -15.06 -4.37
C ALA A 16 5.40 -14.77 -3.29
N GLY A 17 5.52 -13.61 -2.68
CA GLY A 17 4.59 -13.03 -1.73
C GLY A 17 3.22 -12.65 -2.26
N GLY A 18 3.21 -11.86 -3.33
CA GLY A 18 2.02 -11.54 -4.09
C GLY A 18 1.35 -12.78 -4.68
N ALA A 19 2.14 -13.80 -5.08
CA ALA A 19 1.65 -15.08 -5.54
C ALA A 19 1.03 -15.90 -4.40
N ALA A 20 1.67 -16.00 -3.23
CA ALA A 20 1.10 -16.71 -2.07
C ALA A 20 -0.18 -16.04 -1.56
N GLY A 21 -0.21 -14.71 -1.50
CA GLY A 21 -1.39 -13.91 -1.18
C GLY A 21 -2.53 -14.16 -2.17
N ALA A 22 -2.25 -14.31 -3.47
CA ALA A 22 -3.27 -14.62 -4.47
C ALA A 22 -3.73 -16.10 -4.48
N ILE A 23 -2.87 -17.06 -4.13
CA ILE A 23 -3.15 -18.50 -4.22
C ILE A 23 -3.93 -19.02 -3.00
N ILE A 24 -3.61 -18.55 -1.80
CA ILE A 24 -4.22 -19.07 -0.57
C ILE A 24 -5.75 -18.83 -0.53
N PRO A 25 -6.30 -17.67 -0.91
CA PRO A 25 -7.74 -17.45 -0.97
C PRO A 25 -8.46 -18.31 -2.01
N ILE A 26 -7.76 -18.77 -3.06
CA ILE A 26 -8.32 -19.69 -4.08
C ILE A 26 -8.49 -21.10 -3.48
N SER A 27 -7.66 -21.48 -2.51
CA SER A 27 -7.73 -22.79 -1.84
C SER A 27 -8.71 -22.85 -0.65
N LEU A 28 -9.18 -21.71 -0.15
CA LEU A 28 -9.94 -21.60 1.11
C LEU A 28 -11.49 -21.65 0.95
N GLY A 29 -12.03 -21.91 -0.24
CA GLY A 29 -13.48 -22.07 -0.47
C GLY A 29 -14.22 -20.76 -0.82
N GLU A 30 -15.52 -20.67 -0.49
CA GLU A 30 -16.40 -19.54 -0.82
C GLU A 30 -16.09 -18.31 0.07
N LEU A 31 -15.00 -17.59 -0.24
CA LEU A 31 -14.70 -16.29 0.36
C LEU A 31 -15.36 -15.15 -0.40
N THR A 32 -15.95 -14.21 0.34
CA THR A 32 -16.48 -12.96 -0.23
C THR A 32 -15.36 -12.14 -0.88
N SER A 33 -15.73 -11.20 -1.75
CA SER A 33 -14.75 -10.34 -2.43
C SER A 33 -13.95 -9.47 -1.45
N GLY A 34 -14.51 -9.17 -0.27
CA GLY A 34 -13.84 -8.39 0.77
C GLY A 34 -12.92 -9.23 1.65
N GLU A 35 -13.30 -10.45 2.01
CA GLU A 35 -12.41 -11.38 2.73
C GLU A 35 -11.19 -11.75 1.88
N ARG A 36 -11.37 -11.99 0.57
CA ARG A 36 -10.23 -12.18 -0.35
C ARG A 36 -9.33 -10.95 -0.43
N ALA A 37 -9.93 -9.76 -0.51
CA ALA A 37 -9.16 -8.52 -0.51
C ALA A 37 -8.38 -8.35 0.80
N LEU A 38 -8.96 -8.72 1.94
CA LEU A 38 -8.34 -8.63 3.25
C LEU A 38 -7.15 -9.60 3.39
N LEU A 39 -7.28 -10.85 2.94
CA LEU A 39 -6.16 -11.81 2.94
C LEU A 39 -5.00 -11.31 2.08
N ASN A 40 -5.28 -10.86 0.85
CA ASN A 40 -4.26 -10.34 -0.06
C ASN A 40 -3.59 -9.09 0.52
N SER A 41 -4.39 -8.17 1.06
CA SER A 41 -3.91 -6.94 1.72
C SER A 41 -3.03 -7.28 2.93
N GLY A 42 -3.47 -8.20 3.78
CA GLY A 42 -2.70 -8.65 4.95
C GLY A 42 -1.34 -9.20 4.54
N THR A 43 -1.27 -10.10 3.55
CA THR A 43 0.00 -10.61 3.02
C THR A 43 0.88 -9.49 2.47
N ALA A 44 0.32 -8.58 1.66
CA ALA A 44 1.07 -7.49 1.05
C ALA A 44 1.65 -6.52 2.09
N TRP A 45 0.84 -6.06 3.06
CA TRP A 45 1.32 -5.21 4.15
C TRP A 45 2.28 -5.92 5.09
N GLY A 46 2.11 -7.23 5.28
CA GLY A 46 3.09 -8.09 5.93
C GLY A 46 4.46 -8.06 5.23
N ALA A 47 4.48 -8.09 3.90
CA ALA A 47 5.71 -7.93 3.11
C ALA A 47 6.30 -6.53 3.25
N VAL A 48 5.47 -5.49 3.20
CA VAL A 48 5.90 -4.09 3.36
C VAL A 48 6.54 -3.87 4.74
N ASN A 49 5.89 -4.32 5.82
CA ASN A 49 6.42 -4.22 7.18
C ASN A 49 7.71 -5.03 7.36
N ALA A 50 7.82 -6.21 6.74
CA ALA A 50 9.09 -6.95 6.70
C ALA A 50 10.18 -6.18 5.94
N GLY A 51 9.87 -5.54 4.82
CA GLY A 51 10.80 -4.70 4.07
C GLY A 51 11.28 -3.49 4.87
N LEU A 52 10.37 -2.81 5.57
CA LEU A 52 10.70 -1.70 6.47
C LEU A 52 11.54 -2.16 7.66
N LEU A 53 11.23 -3.32 8.23
CA LEU A 53 12.03 -3.92 9.28
C LEU A 53 13.44 -4.27 8.81
N LEU A 54 13.59 -4.81 7.58
CA LEU A 54 14.88 -5.09 6.98
C LEU A 54 15.67 -3.82 6.68
N ALA A 55 15.02 -2.76 6.21
CA ALA A 55 15.64 -1.44 6.04
C ALA A 55 16.09 -0.82 7.38
N ALA A 56 15.46 -1.22 8.49
CA ALA A 56 15.86 -0.84 9.84
C ALA A 56 17.01 -1.68 10.42
N MET A 57 17.35 -2.81 9.79
CA MET A 57 18.47 -3.67 10.19
C MET A 57 19.77 -3.21 9.55
N SER A 58 20.87 -3.35 10.29
CA SER A 58 22.21 -3.16 9.74
C SER A 58 22.69 -4.49 9.15
N ASP A 59 22.74 -4.56 7.82
CA ASP A 59 23.32 -5.66 7.03
C ASP A 59 22.77 -7.07 7.36
N PRO A 60 21.46 -7.32 7.10
CA PRO A 60 20.89 -8.64 7.32
C PRO A 60 21.50 -9.67 6.36
N ASP A 61 21.91 -10.83 6.87
CA ASP A 61 22.33 -11.95 6.03
C ASP A 61 21.15 -12.49 5.18
N GLU A 62 21.46 -13.28 4.15
CA GLU A 62 20.46 -13.83 3.21
C GLU A 62 19.36 -14.65 3.91
N GLN A 63 19.72 -15.37 4.97
CA GLN A 63 18.78 -16.19 5.74
C GLN A 63 17.82 -15.30 6.53
N THR A 64 18.35 -14.29 7.22
CA THR A 64 17.59 -13.28 7.95
C THR A 64 16.67 -12.51 7.02
N PHE A 65 17.15 -12.14 5.84
CA PHE A 65 16.37 -11.49 4.79
C PHE A 65 15.17 -12.36 4.36
N GLY A 66 15.43 -13.61 3.97
CA GLY A 66 14.38 -14.53 3.54
C GLY A 66 13.37 -14.86 4.64
N LEU A 67 13.85 -15.13 5.86
CA LEU A 67 12.99 -15.42 7.01
C LEU A 67 12.13 -14.23 7.41
N THR A 68 12.67 -13.01 7.36
CA THR A 68 11.91 -11.80 7.71
C THR A 68 10.76 -11.56 6.73
N LEU A 69 11.02 -11.72 5.43
CA LEU A 69 9.97 -11.56 4.42
C LEU A 69 8.94 -12.69 4.44
N ILE A 70 9.34 -13.95 4.61
CA ILE A 70 8.38 -15.06 4.79
C ILE A 70 7.56 -14.85 6.07
N GLY A 71 8.23 -14.48 7.16
CA GLY A 71 7.63 -14.23 8.45
C GLY A 71 6.62 -13.08 8.42
N GLY A 72 6.97 -11.95 7.82
CA GLY A 72 6.06 -10.80 7.70
C GLY A 72 4.82 -11.13 6.88
N GLN A 73 4.99 -11.82 5.76
CA GLN A 73 3.87 -12.21 4.89
C GLN A 73 2.96 -13.25 5.52
N GLY A 74 3.54 -14.24 6.20
CA GLY A 74 2.79 -15.23 6.97
C GLY A 74 2.03 -14.58 8.13
N ALA A 75 2.67 -13.68 8.88
CA ALA A 75 2.04 -12.94 9.96
C ALA A 75 0.89 -12.05 9.44
N GLY A 76 1.11 -11.34 8.32
CA GLY A 76 0.12 -10.53 7.67
C GLY A 76 -1.08 -11.34 7.15
N LEU A 77 -0.84 -12.52 6.57
CA LEU A 77 -1.89 -13.44 6.16
C LEU A 77 -2.71 -13.94 7.36
N ILE A 78 -2.06 -14.37 8.45
CA ILE A 78 -2.73 -14.85 9.67
C ILE A 78 -3.58 -13.73 10.27
N LEU A 79 -3.04 -12.51 10.33
CA LEU A 79 -3.78 -11.34 10.81
C LEU A 79 -4.99 -11.07 9.90
N GLY A 80 -4.80 -11.01 8.58
CA GLY A 80 -5.89 -10.87 7.62
C GLY A 80 -6.95 -11.95 7.77
N ALA A 81 -6.55 -13.21 7.95
CA ALA A 81 -7.46 -14.34 8.15
C ALA A 81 -8.27 -14.19 9.45
N SER A 82 -7.63 -13.81 10.55
CA SER A 82 -8.32 -13.60 11.83
C SER A 82 -9.35 -12.46 11.79
N LEU A 83 -9.13 -11.46 10.92
CA LEU A 83 -10.04 -10.33 10.73
C LEU A 83 -11.19 -10.61 9.76
N THR A 84 -11.20 -11.75 9.04
CA THR A 84 -12.32 -12.13 8.15
C THR A 84 -13.65 -12.28 8.89
N ALA A 85 -13.61 -12.60 10.19
CA ALA A 85 -14.80 -12.69 11.05
C ALA A 85 -15.58 -11.35 11.16
N LEU A 86 -14.97 -10.23 10.76
CA LEU A 86 -15.63 -8.91 10.69
C LEU A 86 -16.46 -8.72 9.41
N HIS A 87 -16.44 -9.68 8.49
CA HIS A 87 -17.08 -9.63 7.18
C HIS A 87 -16.83 -8.31 6.43
N PRO A 88 -15.55 -7.91 6.25
CA PRO A 88 -15.23 -6.66 5.60
C PRO A 88 -15.68 -6.69 4.14
N THR A 89 -16.14 -5.55 3.64
CA THR A 89 -16.32 -5.34 2.20
C THR A 89 -14.99 -4.98 1.56
N ALA A 90 -14.86 -5.23 0.26
CA ALA A 90 -13.63 -4.92 -0.43
C ALA A 90 -13.30 -3.41 -0.49
N GLY A 91 -14.31 -2.54 -0.44
CA GLY A 91 -14.09 -1.10 -0.35
C GLY A 91 -13.58 -0.66 1.02
N GLN A 92 -14.00 -1.33 2.10
CA GLN A 92 -13.45 -1.09 3.44
C GLN A 92 -11.97 -1.48 3.53
N VAL A 93 -11.60 -2.63 2.94
CA VAL A 93 -10.19 -3.03 2.83
C VAL A 93 -9.39 -2.03 1.97
N GLY A 94 -9.97 -1.57 0.86
CA GLY A 94 -9.37 -0.55 0.02
C GLY A 94 -9.09 0.75 0.79
N LEU A 95 -10.05 1.22 1.58
CA LEU A 95 -9.87 2.43 2.38
C LEU A 95 -8.82 2.26 3.49
N ALA A 96 -8.73 1.08 4.10
CA ALA A 96 -7.64 0.76 5.02
C ALA A 96 -6.26 0.84 4.32
N ASN A 97 -6.13 0.22 3.14
CA ASN A 97 -4.90 0.27 2.34
C ASN A 97 -4.51 1.70 1.99
N SER A 98 -5.47 2.49 1.47
CA SER A 98 -5.26 3.91 1.14
C SER A 98 -4.78 4.72 2.35
N GLY A 99 -5.34 4.46 3.54
CA GLY A 99 -4.87 5.06 4.79
C GLY A 99 -3.41 4.74 5.10
N GLY A 100 -3.01 3.47 4.95
CA GLY A 100 -1.62 3.03 5.14
C GLY A 100 -0.65 3.68 4.16
N GLU A 101 -0.99 3.67 2.87
CA GLU A 101 -0.18 4.25 1.80
C GLU A 101 0.04 5.76 2.02
N TRP A 102 -1.05 6.51 2.19
CA TRP A 102 -0.95 7.96 2.28
C TRP A 102 -0.35 8.45 3.59
N LEU A 103 -0.60 7.77 4.71
CA LEU A 103 0.06 8.18 5.96
C LEU A 103 1.56 7.89 5.90
N GLY A 104 1.98 6.79 5.27
CA GLY A 104 3.40 6.54 4.95
C GLY A 104 4.01 7.64 4.09
N VAL A 105 3.40 7.94 2.93
CA VAL A 105 3.88 8.98 1.99
C VAL A 105 3.96 10.35 2.65
N VAL A 106 2.88 10.80 3.30
CA VAL A 106 2.82 12.11 3.94
C VAL A 106 3.83 12.22 5.08
N SER A 107 4.05 11.14 5.84
CA SER A 107 5.04 11.13 6.92
C SER A 107 6.46 11.26 6.38
N THR A 108 6.82 10.52 5.32
CA THR A 108 8.13 10.66 4.66
C THR A 108 8.34 12.07 4.12
N LEU A 109 7.36 12.61 3.39
CA LEU A 109 7.44 13.98 2.86
C LEU A 109 7.57 15.02 3.98
N THR A 110 6.87 14.82 5.11
CA THR A 110 6.92 15.72 6.27
C THR A 110 8.29 15.67 6.96
N ILE A 111 8.87 14.48 7.13
CA ILE A 111 10.23 14.32 7.68
C ILE A 111 11.25 15.07 6.82
N THR A 112 11.16 14.90 5.48
CA THR A 112 12.01 15.61 4.52
C THR A 112 11.81 17.12 4.60
N ALA A 113 10.56 17.59 4.60
CA ALA A 113 10.23 19.02 4.67
C ALA A 113 10.78 19.67 5.96
N ALA A 114 10.59 18.99 7.10
CA ALA A 114 11.09 19.42 8.39
C ALA A 114 12.63 19.43 8.45
N GLY A 115 13.31 18.76 7.52
CA GLY A 115 14.77 18.62 7.51
C GLY A 115 15.28 17.83 8.70
N ILE A 116 14.47 16.88 9.20
CA ILE A 116 14.85 16.03 10.32
C ILE A 116 15.96 15.10 9.85
N HIS A 117 17.12 15.20 10.51
CA HIS A 117 18.25 14.32 10.27
C HIS A 117 18.05 13.05 11.09
N ALA A 118 17.33 12.09 10.50
CA ALA A 118 17.09 10.77 11.05
C ALA A 118 17.97 9.73 10.33
N SER A 119 18.47 8.75 11.08
CA SER A 119 19.16 7.59 10.50
C SER A 119 18.22 6.79 9.59
N ASP A 120 18.75 6.00 8.66
CA ASP A 120 17.93 5.15 7.78
C ASP A 120 17.03 4.20 8.59
N ARG A 121 17.56 3.71 9.72
CA ARG A 121 16.80 2.91 10.68
C ARG A 121 15.62 3.68 11.26
N ASP A 122 15.82 4.89 11.74
CA ASP A 122 14.75 5.70 12.32
C ASP A 122 13.71 6.09 11.27
N ARG A 123 14.15 6.36 10.04
CA ARG A 123 13.25 6.63 8.90
C ARG A 123 12.39 5.42 8.56
N ALA A 124 12.98 4.23 8.51
CA ALA A 124 12.27 2.99 8.23
C ALA A 124 11.26 2.65 9.34
N LEU A 125 11.63 2.79 10.61
CA LEU A 125 10.73 2.59 11.74
C LEU A 125 9.61 3.64 11.78
N ALA A 126 9.91 4.90 11.48
CA ALA A 126 8.89 5.95 11.40
C ALA A 126 7.89 5.67 10.27
N ALA A 127 8.36 5.23 9.11
CA ALA A 127 7.49 4.81 8.01
C ALA A 127 6.63 3.61 8.39
N MET A 128 7.18 2.63 9.10
CA MET A 128 6.45 1.45 9.59
C MET A 128 5.29 1.85 10.52
N VAL A 129 5.59 2.69 11.52
CA VAL A 129 4.58 3.23 12.45
C VAL A 129 3.52 4.05 11.72
N ALA A 130 3.93 4.89 10.76
CA ALA A 130 3.01 5.70 9.98
C ALA A 130 2.08 4.83 9.12
N VAL A 131 2.61 3.81 8.45
CA VAL A 131 1.83 2.87 7.65
C VAL A 131 0.81 2.12 8.53
N ASP A 132 1.25 1.56 9.65
CA ASP A 132 0.36 0.81 10.55
C ASP A 132 -0.73 1.71 11.17
N ALA A 133 -0.36 2.93 11.58
CA ALA A 133 -1.32 3.93 12.05
C ALA A 133 -2.31 4.32 10.93
N GLY A 134 -1.83 4.38 9.68
CA GLY A 134 -2.64 4.68 8.51
C GLY A 134 -3.63 3.58 8.20
N LEU A 135 -3.19 2.31 8.26
CA LEU A 135 -4.05 1.14 8.11
C LEU A 135 -5.13 1.10 9.18
N ALA A 136 -4.76 1.30 10.44
CA ALA A 136 -5.70 1.33 11.55
C ALA A 136 -6.69 2.51 11.42
N GLY A 137 -6.20 3.70 11.03
CA GLY A 137 -7.02 4.89 10.80
C GLY A 137 -7.99 4.70 9.63
N GLY A 138 -7.54 4.17 8.51
CA GLY A 138 -8.35 3.86 7.35
C GLY A 138 -9.40 2.78 7.65
N ALA A 139 -9.03 1.73 8.37
CA ALA A 139 -9.97 0.70 8.84
C ALA A 139 -11.01 1.27 9.82
N TYR A 140 -10.60 2.15 10.73
CA TYR A 140 -11.52 2.86 11.63
C TYR A 140 -12.52 3.71 10.83
N LEU A 141 -12.05 4.52 9.88
CA LEU A 141 -12.92 5.31 9.01
C LEU A 141 -13.87 4.41 8.20
N ALA A 142 -13.37 3.31 7.66
CA ALA A 142 -14.14 2.30 6.93
C ALA A 142 -15.25 1.65 7.77
N SER A 143 -15.02 1.48 9.08
CA SER A 143 -16.05 0.98 10.02
C SER A 143 -17.16 2.01 10.26
N ARG A 144 -16.87 3.31 10.09
CA ARG A 144 -17.83 4.40 10.28
C ARG A 144 -18.55 4.78 9.00
N TRP A 145 -18.08 4.31 7.85
CA TRP A 145 -18.59 4.64 6.52
C TRP A 145 -19.21 3.39 5.88
N PRO A 146 -20.55 3.19 5.99
CA PRO A 146 -21.18 1.88 5.76
C PRO A 146 -21.11 1.35 4.32
N ARG A 147 -20.79 2.21 3.35
CA ARG A 147 -20.74 1.88 1.92
C ARG A 147 -19.61 2.64 1.23
N VAL A 148 -18.37 2.24 1.49
CA VAL A 148 -17.23 2.71 0.70
C VAL A 148 -17.08 1.80 -0.51
N SER A 149 -17.08 2.38 -1.70
CA SER A 149 -16.83 1.63 -2.94
C SER A 149 -15.35 1.62 -3.30
N ARG A 150 -14.90 0.60 -4.04
CA ARG A 150 -13.51 0.57 -4.56
C ARG A 150 -13.20 1.77 -5.46
N ALA A 151 -14.19 2.20 -6.24
CA ALA A 151 -14.04 3.35 -7.14
C ALA A 151 -13.88 4.65 -6.37
N GLN A 152 -14.61 4.80 -5.25
CA GLN A 152 -14.44 5.94 -4.35
C GLN A 152 -13.00 5.99 -3.80
N THR A 153 -12.48 4.86 -3.30
CA THR A 153 -11.09 4.79 -2.83
C THR A 153 -10.08 5.15 -3.92
N LEU A 154 -10.25 4.61 -5.13
CA LEU A 154 -9.35 4.91 -6.27
C LEU A 154 -9.30 6.41 -6.60
N VAL A 155 -10.44 7.09 -6.52
CA VAL A 155 -10.50 8.55 -6.77
C VAL A 155 -9.89 9.35 -5.63
N ILE A 156 -10.00 8.86 -4.39
CA ILE A 156 -9.29 9.43 -3.25
C ILE A 156 -7.76 9.33 -3.46
N ASP A 157 -7.27 8.17 -3.89
CA ASP A 157 -5.85 7.95 -4.17
C ASP A 157 -5.36 8.82 -5.34
N ALA A 158 -6.13 8.89 -6.42
CA ALA A 158 -5.83 9.79 -7.53
C ALA A 158 -5.77 11.26 -7.06
N GLY A 159 -6.68 11.65 -6.15
CA GLY A 159 -6.68 12.95 -5.50
C GLY A 159 -5.40 13.24 -4.76
N GLY A 160 -4.91 12.28 -3.96
CA GLY A 160 -3.62 12.39 -3.27
C GLY A 160 -2.45 12.54 -4.25
N ILE A 161 -2.40 11.77 -5.33
CA ILE A 161 -1.33 11.85 -6.34
C ILE A 161 -1.33 13.22 -7.02
N VAL A 162 -2.49 13.64 -7.54
CA VAL A 162 -2.65 14.94 -8.22
C VAL A 162 -2.32 16.08 -7.25
N GLY A 163 -2.77 15.97 -6.00
CA GLY A 163 -2.45 16.91 -4.94
C GLY A 163 -0.94 16.99 -4.66
N ALA A 164 -0.27 15.85 -4.49
CA ALA A 164 1.17 15.79 -4.21
C ALA A 164 2.00 16.39 -5.35
N VAL A 165 1.72 15.99 -6.59
CA VAL A 165 2.40 16.50 -7.79
C VAL A 165 2.12 18.00 -7.97
N GLY A 166 0.86 18.42 -7.81
CA GLY A 166 0.47 19.83 -7.90
C GLY A 166 1.13 20.69 -6.82
N GLY A 167 1.22 20.19 -5.59
CA GLY A 167 1.96 20.82 -4.50
C GLY A 167 3.44 20.97 -4.81
N ALA A 168 4.11 19.88 -5.20
CA ALA A 168 5.52 19.90 -5.60
C ALA A 168 5.79 20.92 -6.73
N ALA A 169 4.93 20.93 -7.76
CA ALA A 169 5.03 21.88 -8.86
C ALA A 169 4.83 23.33 -8.39
N ALA A 170 3.88 23.58 -7.50
CA ALA A 170 3.65 24.90 -6.93
C ALA A 170 4.86 25.42 -6.14
N ALA A 171 5.56 24.54 -5.40
CA ALA A 171 6.80 24.92 -4.73
C ALA A 171 7.84 25.43 -5.74
N ILE A 172 8.10 24.67 -6.80
CA ILE A 172 9.08 25.03 -7.85
C ILE A 172 8.72 26.36 -8.52
N ILE A 173 7.44 26.61 -8.79
CA ILE A 173 6.96 27.86 -9.41
C ILE A 173 7.17 29.05 -8.47
N VAL A 174 6.89 28.88 -7.16
CA VAL A 174 6.98 29.96 -6.17
C VAL A 174 8.44 30.27 -5.82
N SER A 175 9.30 29.26 -5.68
CA SER A 175 10.72 29.46 -5.36
C SER A 175 11.55 29.82 -6.59
N GLY A 176 11.12 29.42 -7.80
CA GLY A 176 11.90 29.57 -9.04
C GLY A 176 13.04 28.55 -9.19
N HIS A 177 13.19 27.61 -8.24
CA HIS A 177 14.19 26.53 -8.27
C HIS A 177 13.71 25.31 -7.48
N SER A 178 14.21 24.12 -7.82
CA SER A 178 13.85 22.87 -7.15
C SER A 178 14.67 22.66 -5.88
N ASP A 179 14.07 22.96 -4.72
CA ASP A 179 14.65 22.67 -3.41
C ASP A 179 13.90 21.53 -2.71
N GLU A 180 14.62 20.55 -2.17
CA GLU A 180 14.03 19.32 -1.62
C GLU A 180 13.01 19.58 -0.50
N ARG A 181 13.37 20.41 0.49
CA ARG A 181 12.53 20.67 1.69
C ARG A 181 11.21 21.37 1.35
N PRO A 182 11.19 22.54 0.68
CA PRO A 182 9.93 23.20 0.34
C PRO A 182 9.12 22.37 -0.66
N THR A 183 9.78 21.67 -1.60
CA THR A 183 9.07 20.77 -2.54
C THR A 183 8.36 19.65 -1.79
N ALA A 184 9.03 18.99 -0.83
CA ALA A 184 8.43 17.96 -0.01
C ALA A 184 7.29 18.50 0.88
N GLY A 185 7.45 19.70 1.45
CA GLY A 185 6.43 20.33 2.30
C GLY A 185 5.16 20.66 1.54
N PHE A 186 5.29 21.24 0.35
CA PHE A 186 4.14 21.50 -0.52
C PHE A 186 3.54 20.21 -1.07
N ALA A 187 4.34 19.20 -1.41
CA ALA A 187 3.85 17.89 -1.83
C ALA A 187 3.01 17.22 -0.73
N ALA A 188 3.47 17.24 0.53
CA ALA A 188 2.73 16.71 1.67
C ALA A 188 1.39 17.45 1.86
N ALA A 189 1.41 18.78 1.86
CA ALA A 189 0.20 19.59 1.98
C ALA A 189 -0.77 19.35 0.82
N GLY A 190 -0.24 19.29 -0.40
CA GLY A 190 -0.99 19.00 -1.61
C GLY A 190 -1.65 17.63 -1.57
N ALA A 191 -0.93 16.58 -1.15
CA ALA A 191 -1.47 15.24 -0.99
C ALA A 191 -2.65 15.22 -0.01
N VAL A 192 -2.47 15.80 1.18
CA VAL A 192 -3.51 15.88 2.21
C VAL A 192 -4.75 16.64 1.71
N LEU A 193 -4.56 17.79 1.04
CA LEU A 193 -5.65 18.56 0.47
C LEU A 193 -6.36 17.82 -0.66
N GLY A 194 -5.60 17.12 -1.52
CA GLY A 194 -6.14 16.33 -2.62
C GLY A 194 -6.99 15.16 -2.14
N ILE A 195 -6.52 14.43 -1.12
CA ILE A 195 -7.28 13.36 -0.45
C ILE A 195 -8.54 13.94 0.19
N ALA A 196 -8.42 15.02 0.97
CA ALA A 196 -9.55 15.61 1.68
C ALA A 196 -10.63 16.13 0.71
N ALA A 197 -10.21 16.81 -0.36
CA ALA A 197 -11.11 17.31 -1.38
C ALA A 197 -11.84 16.17 -2.11
N THR A 198 -11.10 15.17 -2.58
CA THR A 198 -11.71 14.03 -3.29
C THR A 198 -12.59 13.18 -2.38
N ALA A 199 -12.20 12.94 -1.13
CA ALA A 199 -13.04 12.28 -0.13
C ALA A 199 -14.34 13.05 0.11
N TYR A 200 -14.28 14.39 0.17
CA TYR A 200 -15.46 15.23 0.30
C TYR A 200 -16.39 15.14 -0.92
N PHE A 201 -15.84 15.24 -2.14
CA PHE A 201 -16.64 15.20 -3.37
C PHE A 201 -17.21 13.83 -3.71
N THR A 202 -16.53 12.76 -3.27
CA THR A 202 -16.96 11.38 -3.51
C THR A 202 -17.78 10.81 -2.35
N ARG A 203 -18.07 11.60 -1.30
CA ARG A 203 -18.74 11.13 -0.08
C ARG A 203 -20.10 10.47 -0.33
N ASP A 204 -20.77 10.92 -1.39
CA ASP A 204 -22.13 10.53 -1.79
C ASP A 204 -22.11 9.56 -2.98
N TRP A 205 -20.95 9.03 -3.39
CA TRP A 205 -20.83 8.00 -4.42
C TRP A 205 -21.36 6.65 -3.91
N SER A 206 -22.69 6.49 -3.89
CA SER A 206 -23.34 5.22 -3.62
C SER A 206 -23.56 4.43 -4.91
N ASP A 207 -23.17 3.15 -4.88
CA ASP A 207 -23.61 2.09 -5.80
C ASP A 207 -23.51 2.42 -7.30
N GLY A 208 -22.28 2.67 -7.77
CA GLY A 208 -21.94 2.49 -9.17
C GLY A 208 -21.14 1.20 -9.30
N SER A 209 -21.67 0.20 -10.01
CA SER A 209 -20.93 -0.97 -10.47
C SER A 209 -19.79 -0.54 -11.41
N ALA A 210 -18.76 0.07 -10.86
CA ALA A 210 -17.54 0.37 -11.58
C ALA A 210 -16.74 -0.92 -11.63
N SER A 211 -16.67 -1.49 -12.83
CA SER A 211 -15.79 -2.59 -13.19
C SER A 211 -14.41 -2.31 -12.59
N SER A 212 -14.02 -3.09 -11.59
CA SER A 212 -12.85 -2.81 -10.78
C SER A 212 -11.57 -3.05 -11.57
N LEU A 213 -10.63 -2.11 -11.52
CA LEU A 213 -9.27 -2.37 -11.95
C LEU A 213 -8.67 -3.39 -10.96
N HIS A 214 -8.27 -4.56 -11.45
CA HIS A 214 -7.59 -5.58 -10.66
C HIS A 214 -6.16 -5.72 -11.13
N THR A 215 -5.23 -5.71 -10.18
CA THR A 215 -3.95 -6.39 -10.37
C THR A 215 -4.22 -7.89 -10.33
N TYR A 216 -3.96 -8.58 -11.43
CA TYR A 216 -4.05 -10.02 -11.50
C TYR A 216 -2.68 -10.60 -11.82
N VAL A 217 -2.37 -11.70 -11.17
CA VAL A 217 -1.25 -12.57 -11.50
C VAL A 217 -1.87 -13.87 -11.98
N MET A 218 -1.83 -14.10 -13.30
CA MET A 218 -2.25 -15.38 -13.87
C MET A 218 -1.05 -16.33 -13.92
N PRO A 219 -1.12 -17.51 -13.28
CA PRO A 219 -0.05 -18.50 -13.37
C PRO A 219 0.14 -18.98 -14.81
N PRO A 220 1.36 -19.39 -15.19
CA PRO A 220 1.64 -19.89 -16.53
C PRO A 220 0.82 -21.16 -16.82
N GLU A 221 0.09 -21.16 -17.94
CA GLU A 221 -0.53 -22.35 -18.51
C GLU A 221 0.41 -23.01 -19.51
N ARG A 222 0.23 -24.31 -19.76
CA ARG A 222 1.10 -25.09 -20.64
C ARG A 222 1.10 -24.49 -22.06
N GLY A 223 2.18 -23.80 -22.43
CA GLY A 223 2.35 -23.13 -23.73
C GLY A 223 2.11 -21.61 -23.75
N ARG A 224 1.80 -20.98 -22.61
CA ARG A 224 1.73 -19.51 -22.45
C ARG A 224 2.44 -19.06 -21.17
N GLY A 225 3.29 -18.04 -21.28
CA GLY A 225 3.94 -17.43 -20.12
C GLY A 225 2.92 -16.80 -19.16
N GLY A 226 3.26 -16.74 -17.87
CA GLY A 226 2.44 -16.06 -16.87
C GLY A 226 2.33 -14.57 -17.19
N VAL A 227 1.19 -13.97 -16.87
CA VAL A 227 0.92 -12.55 -17.11
C VAL A 227 0.67 -11.87 -15.77
N ALA A 228 1.50 -10.89 -15.44
CA ALA A 228 1.22 -9.92 -14.40
C ALA A 228 0.70 -8.66 -15.11
N GLY A 229 -0.50 -8.21 -14.73
CA GLY A 229 -1.15 -7.12 -15.42
C GLY A 229 -2.12 -6.36 -14.54
N ILE A 230 -2.42 -5.15 -15.00
CA ILE A 230 -3.51 -4.31 -14.52
C ILE A 230 -4.61 -4.42 -15.56
N GLY A 231 -5.80 -4.88 -15.18
CA GLY A 231 -6.91 -4.99 -16.11
C GLY A 231 -8.27 -5.02 -15.46
N PHE A 232 -9.29 -4.85 -16.28
CA PHE A 232 -10.70 -4.93 -15.90
C PHE A 232 -11.18 -6.39 -15.98
N PRO A 233 -12.09 -6.84 -15.11
CA PRO A 233 -12.67 -8.16 -15.23
C PRO A 233 -13.54 -8.20 -16.49
N TRP A 234 -13.34 -9.22 -17.30
CA TRP A 234 -14.35 -9.72 -18.22
C TRP A 234 -15.50 -10.37 -17.44
#